data_AF-A0A6L8FR18-F1
#
_entry.id   AF-A0A6L8FR18-F1
#
_cell.length_a   1.000
_cell.length_b   1.000
_cell.length_c   1.000
_cell.angle_alpha   90.00
_cell.angle_beta   90.00
_cell.angle_gamma   90.00
#
_symmetry.space_group_name_H-M   'P 1'
#
loop_
_entity.id
_entity.type
_entity.pdbx_description
1 polymer ?
#
loop_
_entity_poly.entity_id
_entity_poly.type
_entity_poly.pdbx_seq_one_letter_code
_entity_poly.pdbx_strand_id
1 'polypeptide(L)'
;ETYTAWFPLHDLPTAMGGLEVAAGAHRGGVYNFQPALGAGGLAITDSFEWTGGPFAQGDVLFFHSMTPHRGVPNTGKQLRLSMDARYQRVADPIAPGSLLLHSQPNTWEAIYAEWPDDRLQYYWRQYELDVVDYDNSYHEERDRQALELGEQGDPLAVSALQRIIARDKNPDKRQRAAELLAAMEEK
;
A
#
# COMPACT_ATOMS: atom_id res chain seq x y z
N GLU A 1 -0.37 12.10 12.67
CA GLU A 1 0.02 12.23 11.24
C GLU A 1 1.07 11.20 10.90
N THR A 2 1.05 10.71 9.67
CA THR A 2 1.97 9.67 9.20
C THR A 2 2.71 10.18 7.97
N TYR A 3 4.01 9.94 7.92
CA TYR A 3 4.88 10.32 6.81
C TYR A 3 5.52 9.07 6.22
N THR A 4 5.62 9.03 4.91
CA THR A 4 6.40 8.02 4.19
C THR A 4 7.80 8.57 3.95
N ALA A 5 8.82 7.76 4.20
CA ALA A 5 10.16 7.96 3.68
C ALA A 5 10.41 6.89 2.62
N TRP A 6 10.76 7.31 1.41
CA TRP A 6 11.06 6.42 0.30
C TRP A 6 12.54 6.56 -0.09
N PHE A 7 13.21 5.43 -0.27
CA PHE A 7 14.65 5.33 -0.44
C PHE A 7 14.99 4.56 -1.72
N PRO A 8 15.72 5.16 -2.67
CA PRO A 8 16.39 4.41 -3.74
C PRO A 8 17.56 3.60 -3.14
N LEU A 9 17.64 2.31 -3.48
CA LEU A 9 18.75 1.45 -3.00
C LEU A 9 20.00 1.56 -3.88
N HIS A 10 19.87 2.22 -5.03
CA HIS A 10 20.93 2.53 -5.99
C HIS A 10 20.50 3.71 -6.86
N ASP A 11 21.39 4.24 -7.70
CA ASP A 11 21.07 5.37 -8.58
C ASP A 11 19.90 5.04 -9.53
N LEU A 12 18.90 5.92 -9.54
CA LEU A 12 17.73 5.81 -10.39
C LEU A 12 17.74 6.94 -11.42
N PRO A 13 18.39 6.74 -12.59
CA PRO A 13 18.25 7.67 -13.69
C PRO A 13 16.80 7.67 -14.22
N THR A 14 16.39 8.72 -14.93
CA THR A 14 15.02 8.89 -15.43
C THR A 14 14.44 7.65 -16.12
N ALA A 15 15.23 6.91 -16.89
CA ALA A 15 14.76 5.71 -17.60
C ALA A 15 14.37 4.55 -16.66
N MET A 16 14.86 4.54 -15.41
CA MET A 16 14.50 3.54 -14.41
C MET A 16 13.23 3.90 -13.63
N GLY A 17 12.61 5.02 -13.97
CA GLY A 17 11.47 5.58 -13.26
C GLY A 17 11.86 5.98 -11.84
N GLY A 18 10.95 5.79 -10.91
CA GLY A 18 11.10 6.27 -9.54
C GLY A 18 9.74 6.49 -8.90
N LEU A 19 9.68 7.47 -8.01
CA LEU A 19 8.45 7.90 -7.38
C LEU A 19 8.16 9.36 -7.75
N GLU A 20 6.90 9.62 -8.11
CA GLU A 20 6.36 10.97 -8.29
C GLU A 20 5.30 11.26 -7.23
N VAL A 21 5.20 12.52 -6.84
CA VAL A 21 4.21 13.02 -5.88
C VAL A 21 3.45 14.21 -6.45
N ALA A 22 2.18 14.36 -6.06
CA ALA A 22 1.42 15.58 -6.30
C ALA A 22 1.74 16.62 -5.21
N ALA A 23 2.66 17.54 -5.50
CA ALA A 23 3.13 18.51 -4.51
C ALA A 23 1.98 19.37 -3.96
N GLY A 24 1.87 19.46 -2.63
CA GLY A 24 0.83 20.24 -1.95
C GLY A 24 -0.56 19.59 -1.89
N ALA A 25 -0.81 18.49 -2.60
CA ALA A 25 -2.12 17.82 -2.65
C ALA A 25 -2.49 17.06 -1.35
N HIS A 26 -1.56 16.89 -0.40
CA HIS A 26 -1.87 16.27 0.89
C HIS A 26 -2.94 17.00 1.73
N ARG A 27 -3.31 18.23 1.35
CA ARG A 27 -4.31 19.06 2.02
C ARG A 27 -5.75 18.74 1.62
N GLY A 28 -5.96 17.93 0.58
CA GLY A 28 -7.28 17.54 0.10
C GLY A 28 -7.94 16.39 0.86
N GLY A 29 -7.23 15.75 1.80
CA GLY A 29 -7.70 14.53 2.46
C GLY A 29 -7.60 13.31 1.52
N VAL A 30 -8.59 12.43 1.58
CA VAL A 30 -8.68 11.26 0.68
C VAL A 30 -9.47 11.64 -0.56
N TYR A 31 -8.82 11.51 -1.73
CA TYR A 31 -9.38 11.79 -3.05
C TYR A 31 -10.30 10.67 -3.54
N ASN A 32 -11.03 10.92 -4.64
CA ASN A 32 -11.85 9.88 -5.24
C ASN A 32 -10.96 8.76 -5.79
N PHE A 33 -11.43 7.52 -5.65
CA PHE A 33 -10.67 6.35 -6.07
C PHE A 33 -11.57 5.29 -6.67
N GLN A 34 -10.94 4.38 -7.39
CA GLN A 34 -11.56 3.20 -7.97
C GLN A 34 -10.66 1.96 -7.80
N PRO A 35 -11.22 0.74 -7.91
CA PRO A 35 -10.44 -0.47 -8.03
C PRO A 35 -9.40 -0.37 -9.16
N ALA A 36 -8.20 -0.89 -8.89
CA ALA A 36 -7.11 -0.90 -9.86
C ALA A 36 -6.29 -2.19 -9.76
N LEU A 37 -5.56 -2.50 -10.83
CA LEU A 37 -4.72 -3.70 -10.91
C LEU A 37 -3.37 -3.53 -10.20
N GLY A 38 -3.00 -2.31 -9.83
CA GLY A 38 -1.73 -1.98 -9.20
C GLY A 38 -1.62 -2.39 -7.73
N ALA A 39 -0.49 -2.02 -7.12
CA ALA A 39 -0.28 -2.18 -5.69
C ALA A 39 -1.40 -1.50 -4.88
N GLY A 40 -1.88 -2.16 -3.83
CA GLY A 40 -3.02 -1.68 -3.02
C GLY A 40 -4.41 -1.93 -3.61
N GLY A 41 -4.52 -2.26 -4.91
CA GLY A 41 -5.80 -2.54 -5.54
C GLY A 41 -6.69 -1.31 -5.76
N LEU A 42 -6.11 -0.11 -5.68
CA LEU A 42 -6.79 1.18 -5.66
C LEU A 42 -6.01 2.20 -6.50
N ALA A 43 -6.71 3.08 -7.21
CA ALA A 43 -6.12 4.22 -7.89
C ALA A 43 -6.99 5.46 -7.71
N ILE A 44 -6.34 6.61 -7.48
CA ILE A 44 -7.01 7.91 -7.43
C ILE A 44 -7.46 8.29 -8.85
N THR A 45 -8.66 8.83 -8.99
CA THR A 45 -9.24 9.25 -10.28
C THR A 45 -9.08 10.75 -10.54
N ASP A 46 -8.85 11.55 -9.50
CA ASP A 46 -8.48 12.95 -9.60
C ASP A 46 -7.16 13.15 -10.37
N SER A 47 -7.06 14.28 -11.09
CA SER A 47 -5.87 14.63 -11.86
C SER A 47 -4.95 15.56 -11.08
N PHE A 48 -3.65 15.34 -11.20
CA PHE A 48 -2.62 16.14 -10.53
C PHE A 48 -1.48 16.52 -11.48
N GLU A 49 -0.81 17.62 -11.14
CA GLU A 49 0.54 17.88 -11.62
C GLU A 49 1.51 17.04 -10.79
N TRP A 50 2.32 16.24 -11.48
CA TRP A 50 3.24 15.29 -10.88
C TRP A 50 4.64 15.88 -10.80
N THR A 51 5.26 15.78 -9.63
CA THR A 51 6.65 16.18 -9.39
C THR A 51 7.48 14.95 -9.05
N GLY A 52 8.62 14.81 -9.71
CA GLY A 52 9.59 13.76 -9.46
C GLY A 52 10.86 13.99 -10.27
N GLY A 53 11.74 12.99 -10.34
CA GLY A 53 13.00 13.10 -11.04
C GLY A 53 13.91 11.91 -10.81
N PRO A 54 15.15 11.96 -11.33
CA PRO A 54 16.17 10.99 -10.98
C PRO A 54 16.53 11.11 -9.50
N PHE A 55 16.97 10.00 -8.92
CA PHE A 55 17.48 9.95 -7.54
C PHE A 55 18.88 9.33 -7.54
N ALA A 56 19.76 9.86 -6.68
CA ALA A 56 21.03 9.23 -6.38
C ALA A 56 20.89 8.24 -5.21
N GLN A 57 21.78 7.26 -5.15
CA GLN A 57 21.90 6.39 -3.97
C GLN A 57 22.15 7.25 -2.72
N GLY A 58 21.33 7.04 -1.69
CA GLY A 58 21.39 7.79 -0.44
C GLY A 58 20.41 8.96 -0.34
N ASP A 59 19.75 9.34 -1.44
CA ASP A 59 18.63 10.28 -1.38
C ASP A 59 17.46 9.71 -0.57
N VAL A 60 16.62 10.59 -0.03
CA VAL A 60 15.37 10.19 0.64
C VAL A 60 14.26 11.15 0.26
N LEU A 61 13.12 10.61 -0.18
CA LEU A 61 11.91 11.39 -0.42
C LEU A 61 10.94 11.22 0.74
N PHE A 62 10.68 12.31 1.47
CA PHE A 62 9.66 12.38 2.51
C PHE A 62 8.37 13.01 2.00
N PHE A 63 7.23 12.41 2.30
CA PHE A 63 5.92 12.97 1.99
C PHE A 63 4.84 12.52 2.98
N HIS A 64 3.84 13.37 3.18
CA HIS A 64 2.71 13.10 4.07
C HIS A 64 1.85 11.94 3.52
N SER A 65 1.23 11.13 4.38
CA SER A 65 0.43 9.95 3.99
C SER A 65 -0.76 10.28 3.07
N MET A 66 -1.29 11.50 3.17
CA MET A 66 -2.35 12.01 2.28
C MET A 66 -1.83 12.53 0.92
N THR A 67 -0.52 12.46 0.65
CA THR A 67 0.03 12.92 -0.64
C THR A 67 -0.23 11.85 -1.71
N PRO A 68 -0.99 12.17 -2.77
CA PRO A 68 -1.06 11.31 -3.95
C PRO A 68 0.35 11.07 -4.51
N HIS A 69 0.67 9.82 -4.76
CA HIS A 69 1.97 9.41 -5.29
C HIS A 69 1.80 8.24 -6.25
N ARG A 70 2.74 8.11 -7.19
CA ARG A 70 2.74 7.02 -8.16
C ARG A 70 4.14 6.56 -8.49
N GLY A 71 4.28 5.26 -8.74
CA GLY A 71 5.50 4.72 -9.32
C GLY A 71 5.58 5.06 -10.80
N VAL A 72 6.72 5.59 -11.24
CA VAL A 72 7.00 5.79 -12.68
C VAL A 72 7.46 4.47 -13.29
N PRO A 73 6.92 4.04 -14.45
CA PRO A 73 7.35 2.82 -15.12
C PRO A 73 8.87 2.80 -15.38
N ASN A 74 9.48 1.65 -15.13
CA ASN A 74 10.87 1.42 -15.49
C ASN A 74 10.94 0.97 -16.96
N THR A 75 11.50 1.83 -17.82
CA THR A 75 11.73 1.54 -19.25
C THR A 75 13.18 1.16 -19.54
N GLY A 76 14.01 1.06 -18.50
CA GLY A 76 15.40 0.67 -18.57
C GLY A 76 15.59 -0.84 -18.66
N LYS A 77 16.86 -1.26 -18.73
CA LYS A 77 17.26 -2.67 -18.79
C LYS A 77 17.68 -3.24 -17.42
N GLN A 78 17.56 -2.44 -16.36
CA GLN A 78 18.02 -2.78 -15.01
C GLN A 78 16.85 -2.73 -14.03
N LEU A 79 16.91 -3.53 -12.96
CA LEU A 79 15.89 -3.52 -11.92
C LEU A 79 15.95 -2.23 -11.10
N ARG A 80 14.77 -1.62 -10.87
CA ARG A 80 14.62 -0.54 -9.89
C ARG A 80 14.47 -1.16 -8.51
N LEU A 81 15.40 -0.85 -7.60
CA LEU A 81 15.34 -1.31 -6.21
C LEU A 81 15.14 -0.11 -5.30
N SER A 82 14.11 -0.16 -4.48
CA SER A 82 13.75 0.88 -3.52
C SER A 82 13.11 0.26 -2.28
N MET A 83 13.12 1.00 -1.18
CA MET A 83 12.37 0.65 0.04
C MET A 83 11.57 1.85 0.52
N ASP A 84 10.55 1.60 1.33
CA ASP A 84 9.77 2.64 1.98
C ASP A 84 9.40 2.27 3.41
N ALA A 85 9.49 3.25 4.29
CA ALA A 85 9.12 3.16 5.70
C ALA A 85 8.10 4.25 6.06
N ARG A 86 7.26 3.98 7.06
CA ARG A 86 6.28 4.94 7.57
C ARG A 86 6.66 5.35 8.99
N TYR A 87 6.54 6.63 9.25
CA TYR A 87 6.85 7.26 10.52
C TYR A 87 5.63 8.02 11.02
N GLN A 88 5.34 7.89 12.31
CA GLN A 88 4.34 8.68 13.01
C GLN A 88 4.90 9.07 14.38
N ARG A 89 4.27 10.05 15.04
CA ARG A 89 4.64 10.37 16.43
C ARG A 89 4.24 9.20 17.33
N VAL A 90 5.03 8.96 18.37
CA VAL A 90 4.73 7.94 19.40
C VAL A 90 3.37 8.19 20.07
N ALA A 91 3.00 9.46 20.24
CA ALA A 91 1.73 9.87 20.83
C ALA A 91 0.52 9.81 19.86
N ASP A 92 0.73 9.54 18.57
CA ASP A 92 -0.38 9.39 17.62
C ASP A 92 -0.88 7.93 17.64
N PRO A 93 -2.19 7.67 17.47
CA PRO A 93 -2.74 6.31 17.44
C PRO A 93 -2.09 5.42 16.38
N ILE A 94 -1.86 4.15 16.70
CA ILE A 94 -1.27 3.17 15.81
C ILE A 94 -2.18 1.96 15.59
N ALA A 95 -2.29 1.52 14.34
CA ALA A 95 -3.03 0.31 14.02
C ALA A 95 -2.23 -0.94 14.44
N PRO A 96 -2.87 -1.99 14.99
CA PRO A 96 -2.20 -3.23 15.37
C PRO A 96 -1.34 -3.83 14.25
N GLY A 97 -1.83 -3.76 13.00
CA GLY A 97 -1.12 -4.25 11.82
C GLY A 97 0.20 -3.53 11.53
N SER A 98 0.36 -2.29 11.97
CA SER A 98 1.62 -1.52 11.84
C SER A 98 2.72 -2.00 12.77
N LEU A 99 2.38 -2.80 13.79
CA LEU A 99 3.34 -3.44 14.71
C LEU A 99 3.73 -4.85 14.24
N LEU A 100 3.18 -5.33 13.13
CA LEU A 100 3.42 -6.66 12.59
C LEU A 100 4.32 -6.60 11.34
N LEU A 101 4.90 -7.76 11.00
CA LEU A 101 5.66 -7.93 9.78
C LEU A 101 4.75 -7.86 8.55
N HIS A 102 5.24 -7.22 7.47
CA HIS A 102 4.52 -7.20 6.19
C HIS A 102 4.45 -8.60 5.55
N SER A 103 5.48 -9.43 5.73
CA SER A 103 5.64 -10.73 5.10
C SER A 103 4.92 -11.85 5.88
N GLN A 104 3.61 -11.73 6.06
CA GLN A 104 2.81 -12.80 6.69
C GLN A 104 2.94 -14.13 5.89
N PRO A 105 3.05 -15.29 6.56
CA PRO A 105 2.80 -15.56 7.98
C PRO A 105 4.04 -15.48 8.90
N ASN A 106 5.10 -14.76 8.51
CA ASN A 106 6.29 -14.62 9.38
C ASN A 106 5.94 -13.96 10.73
N THR A 107 6.63 -14.36 11.79
CA THR A 107 6.50 -13.78 13.13
C THR A 107 7.78 -13.08 13.57
N TRP A 108 7.64 -12.16 14.53
CA TRP A 108 8.79 -11.49 15.12
C TRP A 108 9.74 -12.49 15.80
N GLU A 109 9.20 -13.50 16.48
CA GLU A 109 9.98 -14.57 17.10
C GLU A 109 10.86 -15.30 16.08
N ALA A 110 10.34 -15.59 14.88
CA ALA A 110 11.10 -16.24 13.82
C ALA A 110 12.21 -15.32 13.27
N ILE A 111 11.91 -14.04 13.07
CA ILE A 111 12.91 -13.05 12.63
C ILE A 111 14.01 -12.85 13.67
N TYR A 112 13.65 -12.87 14.96
CA TYR A 112 14.58 -12.66 16.06
C TYR A 112 15.40 -13.91 16.44
N ALA A 113 15.00 -15.11 16.00
CA ALA A 113 15.60 -16.39 16.41
C ALA A 113 17.13 -16.47 16.18
N GLU A 114 17.61 -15.87 15.09
CA GLU A 114 19.03 -15.85 14.72
C GLU A 114 19.61 -14.43 14.69
N TRP A 115 18.91 -13.45 15.26
CA TRP A 115 19.37 -12.07 15.25
C TRP A 115 20.55 -11.91 16.24
N PRO A 116 21.71 -11.38 15.80
CA PRO A 116 22.92 -11.35 16.63
C PRO A 116 22.91 -10.39 17.83
N ASP A 117 21.91 -9.51 17.94
CA ASP A 117 21.77 -8.48 18.99
C ASP A 117 20.27 -8.35 19.34
N ASP A 118 19.94 -8.39 20.63
CA ASP A 118 18.56 -8.30 21.11
C ASP A 118 18.10 -6.87 21.45
N ARG A 119 19.03 -5.89 21.44
CA ARG A 119 18.79 -4.51 21.90
C ARG A 119 17.63 -3.80 21.21
N LEU A 120 17.36 -4.13 19.95
CA LEU A 120 16.26 -3.52 19.17
C LEU A 120 15.05 -4.44 19.02
N GLN A 121 15.10 -5.65 19.57
CA GLN A 121 13.96 -6.55 19.52
C GLN A 121 12.79 -5.96 20.29
N TYR A 122 11.65 -5.85 19.62
CA TYR A 122 10.44 -5.28 20.19
C TYR A 122 10.64 -3.89 20.81
N TYR A 123 11.58 -3.08 20.30
CA TYR A 123 11.95 -1.80 20.91
C TYR A 123 10.75 -0.87 21.17
N TRP A 124 9.69 -0.99 20.37
CA TRP A 124 8.49 -0.16 20.50
C TRP A 124 7.67 -0.46 21.76
N ARG A 125 7.85 -1.63 22.41
CA ARG A 125 7.15 -2.01 23.65
C ARG A 125 7.52 -1.15 24.85
N GLN A 126 8.60 -0.37 24.75
CA GLN A 126 8.98 0.60 25.78
C GLN A 126 8.06 1.84 25.81
N TYR A 127 7.30 2.07 24.75
CA TYR A 127 6.39 3.21 24.64
C TYR A 127 4.96 2.81 25.02
N GLU A 128 4.26 3.69 25.71
CA GLU A 128 2.81 3.59 25.92
C GLU A 128 2.10 4.02 24.63
N LEU A 129 1.88 3.06 23.74
CA LEU A 129 1.22 3.30 22.45
C LEU A 129 -0.29 3.26 22.58
N ASP A 130 -0.96 4.24 21.99
CA ASP A 130 -2.42 4.21 21.79
C ASP A 130 -2.74 3.32 20.58
N VAL A 131 -3.17 2.08 20.85
CA VAL A 131 -3.47 1.11 19.81
C VAL A 131 -4.96 1.16 19.48
N VAL A 132 -5.27 1.49 18.23
CA VAL A 132 -6.65 1.67 17.74
C VAL A 132 -6.91 0.79 16.54
N ASP A 133 -8.10 0.21 16.46
CA ASP A 133 -8.49 -0.62 15.32
C ASP A 133 -8.39 0.14 14.00
N TYR A 134 -7.93 -0.56 12.97
CA TYR A 134 -7.77 0.01 11.65
C TYR A 134 -9.13 0.33 11.01
N ASP A 135 -9.30 1.56 10.52
CA ASP A 135 -10.47 1.95 9.73
C ASP A 135 -10.46 1.27 8.36
N ASN A 136 -11.39 0.34 8.16
CA ASN A 136 -11.51 -0.43 6.92
C ASN A 136 -12.48 0.18 5.91
N SER A 137 -13.08 1.34 6.19
CA SER A 137 -14.10 1.95 5.32
C SER A 137 -13.66 2.10 3.86
N TYR A 138 -12.40 2.47 3.63
CA TYR A 138 -11.84 2.60 2.26
C TYR A 138 -11.66 1.24 1.55
N HIS A 139 -11.38 0.17 2.28
CA HIS A 139 -11.32 -1.18 1.71
C HIS A 139 -12.72 -1.73 1.44
N GLU A 140 -13.67 -1.44 2.32
CA GLU A 140 -15.08 -1.81 2.13
C GLU A 140 -15.65 -1.11 0.90
N GLU A 141 -15.33 0.17 0.71
CA GLU A 141 -15.73 0.94 -0.45
C GLU A 141 -15.09 0.42 -1.75
N ARG A 142 -13.78 0.09 -1.74
CA ARG A 142 -13.12 -0.61 -2.85
C ARG A 142 -13.87 -1.88 -3.22
N ASP A 143 -14.18 -2.71 -2.24
CA ASP A 143 -14.78 -4.01 -2.46
C ASP A 143 -16.21 -3.89 -2.98
N ARG A 144 -16.98 -2.89 -2.50
CA ARG A 144 -18.29 -2.55 -3.05
C ARG A 144 -18.18 -2.22 -4.53
N GLN A 145 -17.29 -1.28 -4.90
CA GLN A 145 -17.08 -0.92 -6.31
C GLN A 145 -16.59 -2.10 -7.14
N ALA A 146 -15.73 -2.96 -6.61
CA ALA A 146 -15.24 -4.14 -7.31
C ALA A 146 -16.33 -5.17 -7.61
N LEU A 147 -17.28 -5.37 -6.69
CA LEU A 147 -18.43 -6.24 -6.92
C LEU A 147 -19.33 -5.67 -8.05
N GLU A 148 -19.56 -4.35 -8.05
CA GLU A 148 -20.35 -3.67 -9.11
C GLU A 148 -19.67 -3.75 -10.47
N LEU A 149 -18.35 -3.59 -10.53
CA LEU A 149 -17.55 -3.76 -11.74
C LEU A 149 -17.56 -5.22 -12.21
N GLY A 150 -17.49 -6.18 -11.28
CA GLY A 150 -17.55 -7.61 -11.57
C GLY A 150 -18.88 -8.01 -12.22
N GLU A 151 -20.00 -7.46 -11.76
CA GLU A 151 -21.33 -7.67 -12.39
C GLU A 151 -21.37 -7.21 -13.85
N GLN A 152 -20.62 -6.17 -14.18
CA GLN A 152 -20.49 -5.64 -15.53
C GLN A 152 -19.47 -6.41 -16.37
N GLY A 153 -18.70 -7.31 -15.76
CA GLY A 153 -17.60 -8.03 -16.39
C GLY A 153 -16.37 -7.17 -16.65
N ASP A 154 -16.18 -6.07 -15.89
CA ASP A 154 -15.05 -5.18 -16.06
C ASP A 154 -13.75 -5.81 -15.48
N PRO A 155 -12.68 -5.97 -16.28
CA PRO A 155 -11.41 -6.53 -15.82
C PRO A 155 -10.76 -5.83 -14.62
N LEU A 156 -11.09 -4.56 -14.35
CA LEU A 156 -10.60 -3.83 -13.17
C LEU A 156 -11.05 -4.48 -11.85
N ALA A 157 -12.16 -5.22 -11.85
CA ALA A 157 -12.68 -5.92 -10.69
C ALA A 157 -11.78 -7.09 -10.24
N VAL A 158 -11.11 -7.76 -11.19
CA VAL A 158 -10.45 -9.07 -10.98
C VAL A 158 -9.55 -9.08 -9.75
N SER A 159 -8.64 -8.10 -9.66
CA SER A 159 -7.65 -8.05 -8.59
C SER A 159 -8.28 -7.81 -7.22
N ALA A 160 -9.37 -7.04 -7.16
CA ALA A 160 -10.09 -6.80 -5.92
C ALA A 160 -10.97 -8.00 -5.51
N LEU A 161 -11.66 -8.65 -6.47
CA LEU A 161 -12.42 -9.87 -6.23
C LEU A 161 -11.54 -11.00 -5.67
N GLN A 162 -10.35 -11.21 -6.24
CA GLN A 162 -9.36 -12.17 -5.72
C GLN A 162 -8.96 -11.88 -4.27
N ARG A 163 -8.81 -10.59 -3.90
CA ARG A 163 -8.51 -10.19 -2.52
C ARG A 163 -9.68 -10.48 -1.58
N ILE A 164 -10.92 -10.22 -2.00
CA ILE A 164 -12.12 -10.54 -1.23
C ILE A 164 -12.14 -12.03 -0.92
N ILE A 165 -12.04 -12.88 -1.94
CA ILE A 165 -12.04 -14.36 -1.81
C ILE A 165 -10.97 -14.83 -0.81
N ALA A 166 -9.76 -14.26 -0.90
CA ALA A 166 -8.63 -14.70 -0.09
C ALA A 166 -8.68 -14.20 1.37
N ARG A 167 -9.29 -13.05 1.65
CA ARG A 167 -9.05 -12.32 2.92
C ARG A 167 -10.29 -11.83 3.65
N ASP A 168 -11.44 -11.73 3.00
CA ASP A 168 -12.63 -11.16 3.63
C ASP A 168 -13.20 -12.12 4.71
N LYS A 169 -13.68 -11.55 5.82
CA LYS A 169 -14.24 -12.33 6.94
C LYS A 169 -15.67 -12.79 6.65
N ASN A 170 -16.39 -12.13 5.75
CA ASN A 170 -17.76 -12.46 5.40
C ASN A 170 -17.81 -13.59 4.34
N PRO A 171 -18.31 -14.79 4.67
CA PRO A 171 -18.37 -15.91 3.73
C PRO A 171 -19.26 -15.64 2.51
N ASP A 172 -20.37 -14.91 2.68
CA ASP A 172 -21.29 -14.60 1.58
C ASP A 172 -20.64 -13.64 0.58
N LYS A 173 -19.89 -12.65 1.10
CA LYS A 173 -19.12 -11.72 0.26
C LYS A 173 -18.04 -12.43 -0.53
N ARG A 174 -17.35 -13.41 0.08
CA ARG A 174 -16.37 -14.28 -0.61
C ARG A 174 -17.02 -15.13 -1.69
N GLN A 175 -18.15 -15.74 -1.39
CA GLN A 175 -18.90 -16.56 -2.33
C GLN A 175 -19.33 -15.74 -3.56
N ARG A 176 -19.94 -14.57 -3.33
CA ARG A 176 -20.34 -13.65 -4.41
C ARG A 176 -19.15 -13.23 -5.28
N ALA A 177 -18.01 -12.91 -4.66
CA ALA A 177 -16.82 -12.54 -5.41
C ALA A 177 -16.27 -13.69 -6.27
N ALA A 178 -16.33 -14.94 -5.77
CA ALA A 178 -15.92 -16.13 -6.52
C ALA A 178 -16.83 -16.40 -7.73
N GLU A 179 -18.15 -16.25 -7.55
CA GLU A 179 -19.14 -16.40 -8.64
C GLU A 179 -18.93 -15.36 -9.75
N LEU A 180 -18.74 -14.09 -9.37
CA LEU A 180 -18.46 -13.02 -10.33
C LEU A 180 -17.16 -13.29 -11.09
N LEU A 181 -16.10 -13.70 -10.39
CA LEU A 181 -14.81 -13.99 -11.03
C LEU A 181 -14.91 -15.15 -12.02
N ALA A 182 -15.61 -16.24 -11.65
CA ALA A 182 -15.83 -17.37 -12.55
C ALA A 182 -16.64 -16.97 -13.81
N ALA A 183 -17.71 -16.18 -13.64
CA ALA A 183 -18.51 -15.70 -14.76
C ALA A 183 -17.74 -14.76 -15.71
N MET A 184 -16.69 -14.09 -15.22
CA MET A 184 -15.81 -13.27 -16.04
C MET A 184 -14.79 -14.09 -16.83
N GLU A 185 -14.38 -15.26 -16.33
CA GLU A 185 -13.43 -16.16 -17.02
C GLU A 185 -14.10 -16.96 -18.16
N GLU A 186 -15.42 -17.12 -18.13
CA GLU A 186 -16.21 -17.83 -19.15
C GLU A 186 -16.56 -16.99 -20.39
N LYS A 187 -16.31 -15.67 -20.37
CA LYS A 187 -16.61 -14.72 -21.46
C LYS A 187 -15.39 -14.44 -22.34
#